data_AF-A0A7K4HBK9-F1
#
_entry.id   AF-A0A7K4HBK9-F1
#
_cell.length_a   1.000
_cell.length_b   1.000
_cell.length_c   1.000
_cell.angle_alpha   90.00
_cell.angle_beta   90.00
_cell.angle_gamma   90.00
#
_symmetry.space_group_name_H-M   'P 1'
#
loop_
_entity.id
_entity.type
_entity.pdbx_description
1 polymer ?
#
loop_
_entity_poly.entity_id
_entity_poly.type
_entity_poly.pdbx_seq_one_letter_code
_entity_poly.pdbx_strand_id
1 'polypeptide(L)'
;MLAFLLGYFDGDGTIKKDTNAGAIYSNNLEFLTAIKNVFNLGKVSDDKRLVYNPSTNTYSEKNLHTLYLNKRIIKQMMSLGVVSMKRKSVESELIKLNEPVMTKQRMWLKKVLPANFLKQILTTHSPSKIGELVGVDHNTLLKFMKNVYKLNPKDKGYYIKLSYERKQSSAITKLNKLYNERTQHLIEIGEKNPFKQ
;
A
#
# COMPACT_ATOMS: atom_id res chain seq x y z
N MET A 1 19.21 5.56 6.99
CA MET A 1 18.97 6.58 8.05
C MET A 1 18.46 7.92 7.51
N LEU A 2 19.12 8.59 6.55
CA LEU A 2 18.60 9.87 6.01
C LEU A 2 17.18 9.78 5.41
N ALA A 3 16.78 8.63 4.85
CA ALA A 3 15.41 8.40 4.36
C ALA A 3 14.35 8.40 5.49
N PHE A 4 14.72 7.98 6.71
CA PHE A 4 13.86 8.08 7.88
C PHE A 4 13.66 9.55 8.27
N LEU A 5 14.75 10.31 8.35
CA LEU A 5 14.70 11.74 8.65
C LEU A 5 13.90 12.51 7.58
N LEU A 6 14.05 12.15 6.30
CA LEU A 6 13.26 12.70 5.20
C LEU A 6 11.78 12.37 5.34
N GLY A 7 11.43 11.12 5.65
CA GLY A 7 10.03 10.72 5.86
C GLY A 7 9.38 11.47 7.02
N TYR A 8 10.13 11.69 8.10
CA TYR A 8 9.62 12.47 9.24
C TYR A 8 9.52 13.96 8.91
N PHE A 9 10.50 14.52 8.18
CA PHE A 9 10.46 15.90 7.69
C PHE A 9 9.30 16.15 6.71
N ASP A 10 8.92 15.17 5.91
CA ASP A 10 7.76 15.26 5.00
C ASP A 10 6.42 15.29 5.77
N GLY A 11 6.36 14.63 6.93
CA GLY A 11 5.16 14.63 7.79
C GLY A 11 5.07 15.88 8.68
N ASP A 12 6.10 16.12 9.49
CA ASP A 12 6.09 17.12 10.57
C ASP A 12 7.20 18.18 10.42
N GLY A 13 7.80 18.29 9.24
CA GLY A 13 8.85 19.26 8.94
C GLY A 13 8.34 20.52 8.25
N THR A 14 9.11 21.59 8.34
CA THR A 14 8.87 22.83 7.59
C THR A 14 10.18 23.52 7.23
N ILE A 15 10.14 24.40 6.22
CA ILE A 15 11.23 25.33 5.93
C ILE A 15 10.79 26.70 6.41
N LYS A 16 11.49 27.24 7.40
CA LYS A 16 11.24 28.59 7.90
C LYS A 16 11.64 29.61 6.83
N LYS A 17 10.69 30.43 6.36
CA LYS A 17 10.85 31.35 5.22
C LYS A 17 11.91 32.43 5.44
N ASP A 18 12.09 32.86 6.68
CA ASP A 18 13.03 33.89 7.11
C ASP A 18 14.49 33.40 7.12
N THR A 19 14.72 32.14 7.48
CA THR A 19 16.07 31.59 7.71
C THR A 19 16.49 30.57 6.65
N ASN A 20 15.55 30.11 5.82
CA ASN A 20 15.69 28.91 4.99
C ASN A 20 16.21 27.71 5.78
N ALA A 21 15.91 27.67 7.08
CA ALA A 21 16.27 26.56 7.96
C ALA A 21 15.12 25.56 8.00
N GLY A 22 15.46 24.29 7.82
CA GLY A 22 14.53 23.19 8.03
C GLY A 22 14.33 22.98 9.51
N ALA A 23 13.10 22.77 9.93
CA ALA A 23 12.75 22.46 11.30
C ALA A 23 11.84 21.24 11.31
N ILE A 24 12.01 20.38 12.31
CA ILE A 24 11.13 19.24 12.59
C ILE A 24 10.48 19.48 13.95
N TYR A 25 9.17 19.23 14.03
CA TYR A 25 8.41 19.38 15.26
C TYR A 25 8.04 18.02 15.86
N SER A 26 8.01 17.94 17.19
CA SER A 26 7.48 16.78 17.91
C SER A 26 7.04 17.17 19.33
N ASN A 27 6.04 16.47 19.86
CA ASN A 27 5.70 16.52 21.28
C ASN A 27 6.60 15.63 22.14
N ASN A 28 7.52 14.86 21.54
CA ASN A 28 8.43 13.96 22.23
C ASN A 28 9.88 14.49 22.17
N LEU A 29 10.35 15.04 23.29
CA LEU A 29 11.70 15.59 23.43
C LEU A 29 12.79 14.53 23.31
N GLU A 30 12.60 13.35 23.90
CA GLU A 30 13.57 12.26 23.86
C GLU A 30 13.80 11.80 22.42
N PHE A 31 12.71 11.74 21.64
CA PHE A 31 12.76 11.40 20.22
C PHE A 31 13.58 12.41 19.41
N LEU A 32 13.33 13.72 19.58
CA LEU A 32 14.12 14.74 18.88
C LEU A 32 15.57 14.76 19.34
N THR A 33 15.83 14.47 20.62
CA THR A 33 17.18 14.38 21.18
C THR A 33 17.93 13.17 20.60
N ALA A 34 17.25 12.03 20.43
CA ALA A 34 17.82 10.86 19.76
C ALA A 34 18.16 11.17 18.30
N ILE A 35 17.26 11.81 17.55
CA ILE A 35 17.52 12.23 16.16
C ILE A 35 18.71 13.20 16.13
N LYS A 36 18.74 14.18 17.02
CA LYS A 36 19.83 15.14 17.12
C LYS A 36 21.18 14.44 17.27
N ASN A 37 21.26 13.50 18.20
CA ASN A 37 22.51 12.78 18.51
C ASN A 37 22.93 11.89 17.34
N VAL A 38 21.98 11.17 16.74
CA VAL A 38 22.24 10.25 15.62
C VAL A 38 22.73 10.97 14.36
N PHE A 39 22.18 12.15 14.06
CA PHE A 39 22.50 12.90 12.85
C PHE A 39 23.44 14.11 13.09
N ASN A 40 23.91 14.28 14.33
CA ASN A 40 24.72 15.42 14.77
C ASN A 40 24.13 16.78 14.33
N LEU A 41 22.89 17.04 14.75
CA LEU A 41 22.11 18.21 14.34
C LEU A 41 22.17 19.35 15.37
N GLY A 42 21.47 20.44 15.06
CA GLY A 42 21.43 21.65 15.88
C GLY A 42 20.73 21.46 17.22
N LYS A 43 20.47 22.59 17.89
CA LYS A 43 19.77 22.61 19.18
C LYS A 43 18.30 22.19 19.01
N VAL A 44 17.77 21.51 20.04
CA VAL A 44 16.31 21.37 20.22
C VAL A 44 15.83 22.57 21.04
N SER A 45 14.85 23.30 20.52
CA SER A 45 14.20 24.40 21.24
C SER A 45 12.78 24.05 21.62
N ASP A 46 12.31 24.61 22.72
CA ASP A 46 10.94 24.43 23.18
C ASP A 46 10.14 25.67 22.78
N ASP A 47 9.01 25.47 22.12
CA ASP A 47 8.02 26.50 21.87
C ASP A 47 6.68 26.08 22.46
N LYS A 48 5.97 27.01 23.07
CA LYS A 48 4.57 26.80 23.45
C LYS A 48 3.68 27.15 22.26
N ARG A 49 2.76 26.26 21.89
CA ARG A 49 1.75 26.54 20.87
C ARG A 49 0.35 26.24 21.37
N LEU A 50 -0.57 27.12 20.98
CA LEU A 50 -2.00 26.88 21.12
C LEU A 50 -2.41 25.81 20.11
N VAL A 51 -2.87 24.67 20.62
CA VAL A 51 -3.42 23.58 19.83
C VAL A 51 -4.92 23.52 20.07
N TYR A 52 -5.67 23.61 18.98
CA TYR A 52 -7.12 23.48 19.00
C TYR A 52 -7.52 22.01 19.14
N ASN A 53 -8.38 21.70 20.11
CA ASN A 53 -8.98 20.39 20.28
C ASN A 53 -10.42 20.42 19.72
N PRO A 54 -10.69 19.75 18.57
CA PRO A 54 -12.00 19.77 17.95
C PRO A 54 -13.08 19.02 18.76
N SER A 55 -12.70 18.05 19.60
CA SER A 55 -13.65 17.30 20.43
C SER A 55 -14.19 18.11 21.60
N THR A 56 -13.38 19.01 22.15
CA THR A 56 -13.75 19.86 23.29
C THR A 56 -14.02 21.30 22.90
N ASN A 57 -13.78 21.67 21.63
CA ASN A 57 -13.85 23.03 21.10
C ASN A 57 -13.03 24.05 21.93
N THR A 58 -11.88 23.63 22.46
CA THR A 58 -11.01 24.46 23.31
C THR A 58 -9.59 24.53 22.77
N TYR A 59 -8.90 25.63 23.07
CA TYR A 59 -7.48 25.76 22.83
C TYR A 59 -6.71 25.34 24.08
N SER A 60 -5.66 24.56 23.89
CA SER A 60 -4.74 24.18 24.96
C SER A 60 -3.32 24.55 24.56
N GLU A 61 -2.55 25.11 25.49
CA GLU A 61 -1.12 25.26 25.28
C GLU A 61 -0.46 23.87 25.36
N LYS A 62 0.26 23.50 24.30
CA LYS A 62 1.11 22.31 24.30
C LYS A 62 2.55 22.74 24.07
N ASN A 63 3.46 22.09 24.78
CA ASN A 63 4.88 22.17 24.50
C ASN A 63 5.14 21.44 23.18
N LEU A 64 5.70 22.16 22.22
CA LEU A 64 6.15 21.61 20.96
C LEU A 64 7.66 21.80 20.88
N HIS A 65 8.38 20.68 20.85
CA HIS A 65 9.82 20.68 20.71
C HIS A 65 10.17 20.81 19.23
N THR A 66 11.20 21.60 18.92
CA THR A 66 11.64 21.91 17.57
C THR A 66 13.10 21.54 17.40
N LEU A 67 13.42 20.68 16.44
CA LEU A 67 14.79 20.36 16.05
C LEU A 67 15.14 21.09 14.76
N TYR A 68 16.17 21.94 14.82
CA TYR A 68 16.68 22.63 13.63
C TYR A 68 17.65 21.75 12.84
N LEU A 69 17.37 21.62 11.55
CA LEU A 69 18.21 20.92 10.59
C LEU A 69 19.20 21.90 9.96
N ASN A 70 20.46 21.50 9.87
CA ASN A 70 21.45 22.27 9.13
C ASN A 70 21.20 22.16 7.61
N LYS A 71 21.62 23.20 6.85
CA LYS A 71 21.41 23.28 5.40
C LYS A 71 22.02 22.08 4.64
N ARG A 72 23.13 21.54 5.13
CA ARG A 72 23.82 20.38 4.52
C ARG A 72 22.94 19.13 4.56
N ILE A 73 22.35 18.83 5.71
CA ILE A 73 21.46 17.68 5.91
C ILE A 73 20.20 17.83 5.07
N ILE A 74 19.61 19.03 5.01
CA ILE A 74 18.46 19.29 4.14
C ILE A 74 18.81 19.01 2.69
N LYS A 75 19.96 19.49 2.19
CA LYS A 75 20.39 19.23 0.81
C LYS A 75 20.56 17.73 0.54
N GLN A 76 21.16 16.99 1.48
CA GLN A 76 21.30 15.54 1.39
C GLN A 76 19.95 14.83 1.41
N MET A 77 19.02 15.22 2.28
CA MET A 77 17.67 14.68 2.33
C MET A 77 16.90 14.95 1.03
N MET A 78 16.95 16.16 0.48
CA MET A 78 16.24 16.52 -0.75
C MET A 78 16.79 15.80 -1.98
N SER A 79 18.10 15.54 -2.04
CA SER A 79 18.67 14.68 -3.09
C SER A 79 18.14 13.25 -3.05
N LEU A 80 17.84 12.72 -1.86
CA LEU A 80 17.15 11.44 -1.67
C LEU A 80 15.66 11.55 -1.97
N GLY A 81 15.04 12.71 -1.72
CA GLY A 81 13.66 13.04 -2.07
C GLY A 81 13.38 12.82 -3.55
N VAL A 82 14.25 13.29 -4.45
CA VAL A 82 14.08 13.04 -5.90
C VAL A 82 14.07 11.53 -6.21
N VAL A 83 14.87 10.73 -5.53
CA VAL A 83 14.96 9.27 -5.76
C VAL A 83 13.81 8.51 -5.07
N SER A 84 13.45 8.90 -3.86
CA SER A 84 12.39 8.31 -3.03
C SER A 84 10.99 8.68 -3.55
N MET A 85 10.79 9.94 -3.91
CA MET A 85 9.59 10.41 -4.59
C MET A 85 9.48 9.75 -5.96
N LYS A 86 10.53 9.63 -6.79
CA LYS A 86 10.43 8.83 -8.04
C LYS A 86 10.00 7.37 -7.85
N ARG A 87 10.31 6.75 -6.69
CA ARG A 87 9.85 5.39 -6.36
C ARG A 87 8.42 5.34 -5.79
N LYS A 88 7.95 6.40 -5.12
CA LYS A 88 6.63 6.48 -4.48
C LYS A 88 5.61 7.33 -5.24
N SER A 89 6.05 8.11 -6.23
CA SER A 89 5.22 8.96 -7.07
C SER A 89 4.50 8.05 -8.06
N VAL A 90 3.32 7.62 -7.68
CA VAL A 90 2.23 7.64 -8.65
C VAL A 90 2.09 9.12 -9.02
N GLU A 91 2.36 9.49 -10.27
CA GLU A 91 2.14 10.86 -10.74
C GLU A 91 0.77 11.31 -10.25
N SER A 92 0.68 12.46 -9.60
CA SER A 92 -0.58 12.96 -9.01
C SER A 92 -1.71 13.01 -10.05
N GLU A 93 -1.35 13.17 -11.33
CA GLU A 93 -2.21 13.11 -12.51
C GLU A 93 -2.89 11.73 -12.73
N LEU A 94 -2.31 10.65 -12.20
CA LEU A 94 -2.86 9.28 -12.26
C LEU A 94 -3.78 8.95 -11.07
N ILE A 95 -3.83 9.81 -10.05
CA ILE A 95 -4.71 9.64 -8.89
C ILE A 95 -6.04 10.35 -9.18
N LYS A 96 -6.92 9.67 -9.90
CA LYS A 96 -8.33 10.09 -9.93
C LYS A 96 -8.96 9.70 -8.61
N LEU A 97 -9.51 10.68 -7.88
CA LEU A 97 -10.02 10.55 -6.50
C LEU A 97 -11.08 9.47 -6.27
N ASN A 98 -11.57 8.79 -7.31
CA ASN A 98 -12.54 7.70 -7.23
C ASN A 98 -12.17 6.45 -8.05
N GLU A 99 -10.98 6.40 -8.66
CA GLU A 99 -10.51 5.23 -9.41
C GLU A 99 -9.43 4.47 -8.62
N PRO A 100 -9.43 3.13 -8.64
CA PRO A 100 -8.41 2.35 -7.97
C PRO A 100 -7.05 2.61 -8.64
N VAL A 101 -6.04 2.95 -7.84
CA VAL A 101 -4.65 3.10 -8.31
C VAL A 101 -4.22 1.84 -9.06
N MET A 102 -3.89 1.98 -10.34
CA MET A 102 -3.54 0.86 -11.23
C MET A 102 -2.02 0.64 -11.24
N THR A 103 -1.55 -0.29 -10.39
CA THR A 103 -0.15 -0.72 -10.42
C THR A 103 0.13 -1.58 -11.67
N LYS A 104 1.40 -1.76 -12.04
CA LYS A 104 1.81 -2.65 -13.16
C LYS A 104 1.22 -4.06 -13.03
N GLN A 105 1.22 -4.62 -11.82
CA GLN A 105 0.62 -5.92 -11.53
C GLN A 105 -0.92 -5.91 -11.68
N ARG A 106 -1.61 -4.85 -11.24
CA ARG A 106 -3.07 -4.71 -11.44
C ARG A 106 -3.45 -4.53 -12.90
N MET A 107 -2.64 -3.80 -13.68
CA MET A 107 -2.84 -3.65 -15.12
C MET A 107 -2.69 -4.99 -15.83
N TRP A 108 -1.68 -5.77 -15.48
CA TRP A 108 -1.50 -7.13 -16.00
C TRP A 108 -2.65 -8.04 -15.59
N LEU A 109 -3.03 -8.08 -14.31
CA LEU A 109 -4.21 -8.84 -13.82
C LEU A 109 -5.49 -8.44 -14.57
N LYS A 110 -5.71 -7.15 -14.84
CA LYS A 110 -6.86 -6.67 -15.61
C LYS A 110 -6.88 -7.19 -17.05
N LYS A 111 -5.70 -7.42 -17.64
CA LYS A 111 -5.56 -7.97 -18.99
C LYS A 111 -5.80 -9.49 -19.02
N VAL A 112 -5.23 -10.23 -18.07
CA VAL A 112 -5.26 -11.70 -18.08
C VAL A 112 -6.43 -12.32 -17.31
N LEU A 113 -7.03 -11.58 -16.37
CA LEU A 113 -8.24 -11.97 -15.64
C LEU A 113 -9.37 -10.94 -15.84
N PRO A 114 -9.99 -10.86 -17.03
CA PRO A 114 -11.12 -9.98 -17.27
C PRO A 114 -12.28 -10.25 -16.29
N ALA A 115 -13.06 -9.22 -15.96
CA ALA A 115 -14.13 -9.31 -14.96
C ALA A 115 -15.11 -10.47 -15.20
N ASN A 116 -15.53 -10.69 -16.45
CA ASN A 116 -16.45 -11.77 -16.81
C ASN A 116 -15.83 -13.15 -16.60
N PHE A 117 -14.56 -13.32 -16.98
CA PHE A 117 -13.84 -14.55 -16.78
C PHE A 117 -13.63 -14.84 -15.29
N LEU A 118 -13.28 -13.81 -14.51
CA LEU A 118 -13.12 -13.94 -13.06
C LEU A 118 -14.43 -14.32 -12.35
N LYS A 119 -15.57 -13.70 -12.75
CA LYS A 119 -16.91 -14.11 -12.27
C LYS A 119 -17.19 -15.58 -12.53
N GLN A 120 -16.83 -16.07 -13.72
CA GLN A 120 -17.01 -17.47 -14.09
C GLN A 120 -16.11 -18.38 -13.24
N ILE A 121 -14.81 -18.09 -13.14
CA ILE A 121 -13.87 -18.93 -12.38
C ILE A 121 -14.28 -19.04 -10.91
N LEU A 122 -14.82 -17.97 -10.31
CA LEU A 122 -15.28 -17.97 -8.92
C LEU A 122 -16.42 -18.95 -8.62
N THR A 123 -17.07 -19.52 -9.64
CA THR A 123 -18.03 -20.63 -9.45
C THR A 123 -17.36 -21.99 -9.30
N THR A 124 -16.06 -22.06 -9.56
CA THR A 124 -15.27 -23.31 -9.57
C THR A 124 -14.07 -23.28 -8.62
N HIS A 125 -13.47 -22.10 -8.40
CA HIS A 125 -12.25 -21.94 -7.63
C HIS A 125 -12.41 -20.84 -6.58
N SER A 126 -11.82 -21.06 -5.41
CA SER A 126 -11.71 -20.02 -4.39
C SER A 126 -10.68 -18.95 -4.79
N PRO A 127 -10.78 -17.71 -4.29
CA PRO A 127 -9.79 -16.68 -4.57
C PRO A 127 -8.37 -17.08 -4.18
N SER A 128 -8.20 -17.83 -3.08
CA SER A 128 -6.90 -18.36 -2.69
C SER A 128 -6.31 -19.28 -3.77
N LYS A 129 -7.11 -20.21 -4.31
CA LYS A 129 -6.64 -21.12 -5.36
C LYS A 129 -6.34 -20.39 -6.67
N ILE A 130 -7.15 -19.40 -7.03
CA ILE A 130 -6.89 -18.56 -8.22
C ILE A 130 -5.56 -17.82 -8.06
N GLY A 131 -5.32 -17.22 -6.89
CA GLY A 131 -4.07 -16.53 -6.59
C GLY A 131 -2.86 -17.44 -6.69
N GLU A 132 -2.93 -18.63 -6.09
CA GLU A 132 -1.90 -19.67 -6.17
C GLU A 132 -1.57 -20.04 -7.63
N LEU A 133 -2.57 -20.37 -8.43
CA LEU A 133 -2.38 -20.82 -9.82
C LEU A 133 -1.81 -19.71 -10.72
N VAL A 134 -2.25 -18.46 -10.51
CA VAL A 134 -1.80 -17.29 -11.28
C VAL A 134 -0.46 -16.74 -10.76
N GLY A 135 0.01 -17.18 -9.60
CA GLY A 135 1.26 -16.70 -8.99
C GLY A 135 1.13 -15.31 -8.36
N VAL A 136 0.01 -15.04 -7.70
CA VAL A 136 -0.26 -13.77 -7.01
C VAL A 136 -0.79 -14.04 -5.61
N ASP A 137 -0.31 -13.28 -4.62
CA ASP A 137 -0.77 -13.38 -3.24
C ASP A 137 -2.30 -13.23 -3.12
N HIS A 138 -2.89 -14.01 -2.22
CA HIS A 138 -4.33 -14.06 -1.99
C HIS A 138 -4.92 -12.68 -1.68
N ASN A 139 -4.28 -11.89 -0.82
CA ASN A 139 -4.76 -10.56 -0.46
C ASN A 139 -4.67 -9.59 -1.64
N THR A 140 -3.66 -9.75 -2.48
CA THR A 140 -3.52 -8.97 -3.72
C THR A 140 -4.68 -9.23 -4.67
N LEU A 141 -5.05 -10.51 -4.87
CA LEU A 141 -6.20 -10.86 -5.70
C LEU A 141 -7.53 -10.35 -5.11
N LEU A 142 -7.74 -10.51 -3.79
CA LEU A 142 -8.95 -10.00 -3.13
C LEU A 142 -9.09 -8.48 -3.26
N LYS A 143 -8.00 -7.75 -3.03
CA LYS A 143 -7.98 -6.29 -3.20
C LYS A 143 -8.23 -5.91 -4.65
N PHE A 144 -7.67 -6.63 -5.61
CA PHE A 144 -7.92 -6.42 -7.03
C PHE A 144 -9.41 -6.62 -7.38
N MET A 145 -10.00 -7.75 -7.00
CA MET A 145 -11.43 -8.05 -7.21
C MET A 145 -12.35 -6.96 -6.64
N LYS A 146 -12.13 -6.61 -5.37
CA LYS A 146 -12.96 -5.62 -4.66
C LYS A 146 -12.77 -4.22 -5.24
N ASN A 147 -11.54 -3.80 -5.49
CA ASN A 147 -11.28 -2.40 -5.83
C ASN A 147 -11.46 -2.11 -7.32
N VAL A 148 -11.10 -3.05 -8.19
CA VAL A 148 -11.14 -2.87 -9.66
C VAL A 148 -12.47 -3.30 -10.25
N TYR A 149 -13.04 -4.43 -9.80
CA TYR A 149 -14.26 -4.99 -10.39
C TYR A 149 -15.48 -4.95 -9.46
N LYS A 150 -15.33 -4.51 -8.22
CA LYS A 150 -16.39 -4.52 -7.20
C LYS A 150 -16.99 -5.92 -7.02
N LEU A 151 -16.16 -6.95 -7.17
CA LEU A 151 -16.57 -8.36 -7.01
C LEU A 151 -16.30 -8.82 -5.59
N ASN A 152 -17.33 -9.42 -4.98
CA ASN A 152 -17.21 -10.12 -3.71
C ASN A 152 -17.22 -11.63 -3.99
N PRO A 153 -16.23 -12.39 -3.49
CA PRO A 153 -16.24 -13.84 -3.61
C PRO A 153 -17.37 -14.43 -2.78
N LYS A 154 -17.69 -15.70 -3.06
CA LYS A 154 -18.59 -16.48 -2.20
C LYS A 154 -17.93 -16.73 -0.84
N ASP A 155 -18.73 -17.13 0.13
CA ASP A 155 -18.27 -17.49 1.46
C ASP A 155 -17.39 -18.75 1.44
N LYS A 156 -16.62 -18.97 2.51
CA LYS A 156 -15.74 -20.15 2.64
C LYS A 156 -16.54 -21.46 2.58
N GLY A 157 -17.75 -21.49 3.11
CA GLY A 157 -18.62 -22.67 3.14
C GLY A 157 -18.98 -23.15 1.73
N TYR A 158 -19.31 -22.23 0.82
CA TYR A 158 -19.55 -22.53 -0.58
C TYR A 158 -18.39 -23.32 -1.22
N TYR A 159 -17.14 -22.87 -1.05
CA TYR A 159 -15.98 -23.50 -1.67
C TYR A 159 -15.63 -24.85 -1.05
N ILE A 160 -15.88 -25.03 0.26
CA ILE A 160 -15.74 -26.33 0.94
C ILE A 160 -16.74 -27.33 0.36
N LYS A 161 -18.01 -26.94 0.26
CA LYS A 161 -19.08 -27.77 -0.32
C LYS A 161 -18.75 -28.18 -1.76
N LEU A 162 -18.36 -27.21 -2.58
CA LEU A 162 -17.98 -27.44 -3.97
C LEU A 162 -16.81 -28.43 -4.11
N SER A 163 -15.80 -28.31 -3.24
CA SER A 163 -14.66 -29.22 -3.24
C SER A 163 -15.06 -30.65 -2.88
N TYR A 164 -16.02 -30.79 -1.96
CA TYR A 164 -16.58 -32.09 -1.57
C TYR A 164 -17.39 -32.72 -2.70
N GLU A 165 -18.32 -31.97 -3.30
CA GLU A 165 -19.14 -32.42 -4.44
C GLU A 165 -18.27 -32.91 -5.61
N ARG A 166 -17.16 -32.21 -5.89
CA ARG A 166 -16.21 -32.59 -6.94
C ARG A 166 -15.47 -33.88 -6.67
N LYS A 167 -15.09 -34.14 -5.41
CA LYS A 167 -14.40 -35.38 -5.01
C LYS A 167 -15.31 -36.60 -5.10
N GLN A 168 -16.60 -36.43 -4.86
CA GLN A 168 -17.59 -37.51 -5.00
C GLN A 168 -18.05 -37.74 -6.44
N SER A 169 -17.91 -36.71 -7.30
CA SER A 169 -18.30 -36.77 -8.69
C SER A 169 -17.26 -37.50 -9.55
N SER A 170 -17.72 -38.26 -10.55
CA SER A 170 -16.80 -38.85 -11.53
C SER A 170 -16.03 -37.76 -12.29
N ALA A 171 -14.84 -38.12 -12.80
CA ALA A 171 -13.99 -37.19 -13.55
C ALA A 171 -14.68 -36.63 -14.81
N ILE A 172 -15.64 -37.36 -15.38
CA ILE A 172 -16.35 -37.04 -16.62
C ILE A 172 -17.50 -36.03 -16.39
N THR A 173 -17.86 -35.76 -15.12
CA THR A 173 -18.93 -34.79 -14.84
C THR A 173 -18.60 -33.41 -15.39
N LYS A 174 -19.63 -32.71 -15.89
CA LYS A 174 -19.52 -31.34 -16.44
C LYS A 174 -18.80 -30.39 -15.48
N LEU A 175 -19.01 -30.55 -14.17
CA LEU A 175 -18.36 -29.77 -13.13
C LEU A 175 -16.85 -30.02 -13.06
N ASN A 176 -16.41 -31.27 -13.06
CA ASN A 176 -14.98 -31.62 -13.04
C ASN A 176 -14.28 -31.24 -14.35
N LYS A 177 -14.94 -31.40 -15.50
CA LYS A 177 -14.45 -30.93 -16.80
C LYS A 177 -14.21 -29.42 -16.79
N LEU A 178 -15.23 -28.63 -16.42
CA LEU A 178 -15.12 -27.17 -16.32
C LEU A 178 -14.06 -26.72 -15.32
N TYR A 179 -13.94 -27.41 -14.18
CA TYR A 179 -12.90 -27.12 -13.22
C TYR A 179 -11.52 -27.30 -13.84
N ASN A 180 -11.24 -28.47 -14.44
CA ASN A 180 -9.94 -28.80 -15.00
C ASN A 180 -9.54 -27.87 -16.15
N GLU A 181 -10.47 -27.56 -17.06
CA GLU A 181 -10.25 -26.61 -18.15
C GLU A 181 -9.83 -25.22 -17.62
N ARG A 182 -10.52 -24.74 -16.58
CA ARG A 182 -10.21 -23.45 -15.95
C ARG A 182 -8.91 -23.50 -15.16
N THR A 183 -8.62 -24.61 -14.48
CA THR A 183 -7.35 -24.81 -13.79
C THR A 183 -6.20 -24.71 -14.77
N GLN A 184 -6.29 -25.40 -15.91
CA GLN A 184 -5.22 -25.39 -16.92
C GLN A 184 -5.01 -23.98 -17.48
N HIS A 185 -6.08 -23.26 -17.80
CA HIS A 185 -5.97 -21.88 -18.25
C HIS A 185 -5.35 -20.95 -17.21
N LEU A 186 -5.65 -21.12 -15.92
CA LEU A 186 -5.03 -20.35 -14.84
C LEU A 186 -3.54 -20.65 -14.69
N ILE A 187 -3.12 -21.92 -14.88
CA ILE A 187 -1.72 -22.32 -14.89
C ILE A 187 -0.98 -21.63 -16.04
N GLU A 188 -1.54 -21.66 -17.26
CA GLU A 188 -0.96 -20.98 -18.43
C GLU A 188 -0.80 -19.46 -18.22
N ILE A 189 -1.75 -18.83 -17.53
CA ILE A 189 -1.64 -17.42 -17.12
C ILE A 189 -0.48 -17.25 -16.11
N GLY A 190 -0.41 -18.13 -15.11
CA GLY A 190 0.61 -18.10 -14.07
C GLY A 190 2.03 -18.35 -14.56
N GLU A 191 2.21 -19.15 -15.62
CA GLU A 191 3.49 -19.35 -16.31
C GLU A 191 3.97 -18.07 -17.02
N LYS A 192 3.03 -17.25 -17.49
CA LYS A 192 3.30 -15.97 -18.18
C LYS A 192 3.32 -14.78 -17.22
N ASN A 193 3.32 -15.00 -15.91
CA ASN A 193 3.26 -13.94 -14.92
C ASN A 193 4.64 -13.28 -14.72
N PRO A 194 4.83 -12.00 -15.13
CA PRO A 194 6.11 -11.32 -14.99
C PRO A 194 6.39 -10.80 -13.56
N PHE A 195 5.46 -11.02 -12.63
CA PHE A 195 5.54 -10.61 -11.23
C PHE A 195 5.63 -11.79 -10.26
N LYS A 196 5.82 -13.01 -10.79
CA LYS A 196 5.97 -14.23 -9.97
C LYS A 196 7.28 -14.10 -9.17
N GLN A 197 7.16 -14.12 -7.85
CA GLN A 197 8.30 -14.13 -6.91
C GLN A 197 8.78 -15.55 -6.68
#